data_AF-A0A0U1MCP2-F1
#
_entry.id   AF-A0A0U1MCP2-F1
#
_cell.length_a   1.000
_cell.length_b   1.000
_cell.length_c   1.000
_cell.angle_alpha   90.00
_cell.angle_beta   90.00
_cell.angle_gamma   90.00
#
_symmetry.space_group_name_H-M   'P 1'
#
loop_
_entity.id
_entity.type
_entity.pdbx_description
1 polymer ?
#
loop_
_entity_poly.entity_id
_entity_poly.type
_entity_poly.pdbx_seq_one_letter_code
_entity_poly.pdbx_strand_id
1 'polypeptide(L)'
;MIKPCERFLSEGQGYFGPRENPKAETHCNVFDWDQLRMIKVKGTAKLFPPDEDVECPVLAQFADFLSPEVTAVTVDDDGLLTGISTDPEEDDTMFIAIPSSKSWTGLDPAWTSRHTMTNLGALKTLFKFNVIEKPRRLRMAWDEMNALKSLPPHPNILPLDRIVLEDVESRVVGFTTKFIPGGTLGDNLAVPLRFEWIQQLTQLVDFLNLELGIMHQDIVPRNLLVDPDTQKLVLFDFDWVASGENGLLEGRDDVAGVVFTLYELITNETHFTSITHWDRKMDMVQSLPEWTCTRELADTDVSTLRNFLNDWVATRTKADGKVDMQRYLTAPNRITWPELPTPLDYSVPFEMGKTTDGEPWMVTGPRSRRVAMGLGQYCFRWKRPPQSRTKRWTIFTDNQT
;
A
#
# COMPACT_ATOMS: atom_id res chain seq x y z
N MET A 1 6.37 10.20 11.19
CA MET A 1 5.55 9.64 12.29
C MET A 1 4.15 9.50 11.73
N ILE A 2 3.54 8.32 11.83
CA ILE A 2 2.18 8.08 11.33
C ILE A 2 1.25 9.04 12.08
N LYS A 3 0.36 9.76 11.38
CA LYS A 3 -0.58 10.65 12.07
C LYS A 3 -1.53 9.81 12.93
N PRO A 4 -1.93 10.27 14.13
CA PRO A 4 -2.80 9.49 15.01
C PRO A 4 -4.09 8.98 14.34
N CYS A 5 -4.70 9.79 13.46
CA CYS A 5 -5.91 9.41 12.71
C CYS A 5 -5.67 8.37 11.61
N GLU A 6 -4.42 8.18 11.16
CA GLU A 6 -4.03 7.24 10.12
C GLU A 6 -3.45 5.93 10.73
N ARG A 7 -3.30 5.86 12.06
CA ARG A 7 -2.66 4.72 12.75
C ARG A 7 -3.57 3.50 12.86
N PHE A 8 -4.86 3.69 12.98
CA PHE A 8 -5.79 2.59 13.24
C PHE A 8 -6.73 2.40 12.05
N LEU A 9 -7.00 1.14 11.73
CA LEU A 9 -8.00 0.75 10.74
C LEU A 9 -8.98 -0.22 11.41
N SER A 10 -10.26 0.13 11.42
CA SER A 10 -11.33 -0.76 11.87
C SER A 10 -11.75 -1.71 10.74
N GLU A 11 -12.01 -2.98 11.07
CA GLU A 11 -12.68 -3.93 10.19
C GLU A 11 -14.21 -3.93 10.33
N GLY A 12 -14.74 -3.02 11.15
CA GLY A 12 -16.16 -2.91 11.47
C GLY A 12 -16.54 -3.65 12.75
N GLN A 13 -17.82 -3.51 13.12
CA GLN A 13 -18.37 -3.94 14.40
C GLN A 13 -19.25 -5.19 14.25
N GLY A 14 -19.06 -6.16 15.15
CA GLY A 14 -19.86 -7.37 15.29
C GLY A 14 -20.71 -7.34 16.56
N TYR A 15 -22.03 -7.54 16.42
CA TYR A 15 -23.01 -7.42 17.51
C TYR A 15 -23.55 -8.79 17.95
N PHE A 16 -23.59 -9.03 19.26
CA PHE A 16 -24.23 -10.18 19.87
C PHE A 16 -25.63 -9.78 20.38
N GLY A 17 -26.59 -9.75 19.46
CA GLY A 17 -27.97 -9.33 19.69
C GLY A 17 -28.42 -8.24 18.73
N PRO A 18 -29.63 -7.65 18.92
CA PRO A 18 -30.09 -6.53 18.12
C PRO A 18 -29.12 -5.35 18.26
N ARG A 19 -28.58 -4.86 17.14
CA ARG A 19 -27.59 -3.76 17.12
C ARG A 19 -28.15 -2.43 17.65
N GLU A 20 -29.48 -2.30 17.66
CA GLU A 20 -30.20 -1.15 18.21
C GLU A 20 -30.33 -1.21 19.73
N ASN A 21 -30.04 -2.36 20.36
CA ASN A 21 -30.06 -2.49 21.81
C ASN A 21 -28.74 -1.97 22.40
N PRO A 22 -28.72 -0.86 23.16
CA PRO A 22 -27.48 -0.28 23.70
C PRO A 22 -26.73 -1.22 24.65
N LYS A 23 -27.37 -2.26 25.18
CA LYS A 23 -26.75 -3.27 26.04
C LYS A 23 -26.24 -4.49 25.29
N ALA A 24 -26.43 -4.57 23.97
CA ALA A 24 -25.90 -5.67 23.18
C ALA A 24 -24.37 -5.65 23.29
N GLU A 25 -23.78 -6.81 23.57
CA GLU A 25 -22.34 -6.96 23.53
C GLU A 25 -21.87 -6.79 22.10
N THR A 26 -20.73 -6.12 21.93
CA THR A 26 -20.15 -5.82 20.63
C THR A 26 -18.65 -5.97 20.69
N HIS A 27 -18.07 -6.30 19.55
CA HIS A 27 -16.63 -6.30 19.35
C HIS A 27 -16.28 -5.70 18.00
N CYS A 28 -15.07 -5.16 17.92
CA CYS A 28 -14.47 -4.69 16.68
C CYS A 28 -13.02 -5.17 16.61
N ASN A 29 -12.58 -5.58 15.43
CA ASN A 29 -11.17 -5.85 15.17
C ASN A 29 -10.51 -4.59 14.61
N VAL A 30 -9.51 -4.07 15.32
CA VAL A 30 -8.78 -2.86 14.94
C VAL A 30 -7.33 -3.21 14.64
N PHE A 31 -6.89 -2.88 13.43
CA PHE A 31 -5.49 -3.00 13.02
C PHE A 31 -4.69 -1.77 13.44
N ASP A 32 -3.61 -1.97 14.17
CA ASP A 32 -2.64 -0.93 14.54
C ASP A 32 -1.46 -0.93 13.56
N TRP A 33 -1.41 0.08 12.68
CA TRP A 33 -0.35 0.28 11.69
C TRP A 33 1.02 0.59 12.31
N ASP A 34 1.05 1.15 13.52
CA ASP A 34 2.29 1.43 14.21
C ASP A 34 2.90 0.13 14.72
N GLN A 35 2.11 -0.68 15.42
CA GLN A 35 2.60 -1.91 16.07
C GLN A 35 2.46 -3.17 15.20
N LEU A 36 1.84 -3.06 14.02
CA LEU A 36 1.61 -4.10 13.03
C LEU A 36 0.89 -5.32 13.63
N ARG A 37 -0.24 -5.06 14.29
CA ARG A 37 -1.06 -6.11 14.91
C ARG A 37 -2.53 -5.74 14.93
N MET A 38 -3.37 -6.77 14.91
CA MET A 38 -4.78 -6.66 15.19
C MET A 38 -5.04 -6.76 16.70
N ILE A 39 -5.98 -5.95 17.21
CA ILE A 39 -6.46 -5.98 18.59
C ILE A 39 -7.99 -5.99 18.53
N LYS A 40 -8.59 -6.95 19.23
CA LYS A 40 -10.05 -7.02 19.40
C LYS A 40 -10.48 -6.08 20.52
N VAL A 41 -11.33 -5.12 20.23
CA VAL A 41 -11.92 -4.19 21.20
C VAL A 41 -13.34 -4.64 21.50
N LYS A 42 -13.67 -4.84 22.78
CA LYS A 42 -14.98 -5.32 23.23
C LYS A 42 -15.67 -4.29 24.11
N GLY A 43 -16.99 -4.18 23.98
CA GLY A 43 -17.82 -3.37 24.87
C GLY A 43 -19.29 -3.55 24.57
N THR A 44 -20.06 -2.46 24.60
CA THR A 44 -21.51 -2.46 24.34
C THR A 44 -21.85 -1.62 23.11
N ALA A 45 -23.01 -1.91 22.49
CA ALA A 45 -23.55 -1.10 21.39
C ALA A 45 -23.84 0.35 21.78
N LYS A 46 -23.86 0.68 23.08
CA LYS A 46 -23.95 2.07 23.54
C LYS A 46 -22.67 2.84 23.26
N LEU A 47 -21.51 2.23 23.47
CA LEU A 47 -20.23 2.86 23.16
C LEU A 47 -19.90 2.74 21.67
N PHE A 48 -20.21 1.60 21.06
CA PHE A 48 -19.98 1.34 19.64
C PHE A 48 -21.34 1.29 18.91
N PRO A 49 -21.96 2.45 18.66
CA PRO A 49 -23.22 2.49 17.95
C PRO A 49 -23.02 2.07 16.48
N PRO A 50 -24.07 1.53 15.83
CA PRO A 50 -24.00 1.15 14.42
C PRO A 50 -23.61 2.34 13.55
N ASP A 51 -22.80 2.05 12.53
CA ASP A 51 -22.42 3.00 11.48
C ASP A 51 -21.51 4.16 11.95
N GLU A 52 -20.94 4.10 13.16
CA GLU A 52 -19.92 5.03 13.65
C GLU A 52 -18.59 4.32 14.00
N ASP A 53 -17.48 4.82 13.46
CA ASP A 53 -16.12 4.26 13.68
C ASP A 53 -15.45 4.85 14.94
N VAL A 54 -15.92 4.47 16.13
CA VAL A 54 -15.45 5.01 17.43
C VAL A 54 -14.42 4.13 18.15
N GLU A 55 -14.22 2.90 17.69
CA GLU A 55 -13.21 1.95 18.18
C GLU A 55 -11.76 2.43 18.04
N CYS A 56 -11.43 3.12 16.95
CA CYS A 56 -10.09 3.65 16.69
C CYS A 56 -9.68 4.67 17.75
N PRO A 57 -10.47 5.74 18.02
CA PRO A 57 -10.13 6.68 19.09
C PRO A 57 -10.18 6.06 20.49
N VAL A 58 -11.02 5.05 20.74
CA VAL A 58 -11.02 4.31 22.01
C VAL A 58 -9.70 3.57 22.22
N LEU A 59 -9.28 2.74 21.25
CA LEU A 59 -8.04 1.98 21.34
C LEU A 59 -6.81 2.88 21.44
N ALA A 60 -6.81 4.03 20.74
CA ALA A 60 -5.72 4.99 20.74
C ALA A 60 -5.32 5.48 22.14
N GLN A 61 -6.26 5.52 23.09
CA GLN A 61 -6.01 6.00 24.45
C GLN A 61 -4.98 5.15 25.21
N PHE A 62 -4.90 3.86 24.90
CA PHE A 62 -4.08 2.92 25.67
C PHE A 62 -3.22 1.97 24.83
N ALA A 63 -3.33 1.97 23.49
CA ALA A 63 -2.59 1.07 22.59
C ALA A 63 -1.08 0.98 22.91
N ASP A 64 -0.44 2.13 23.15
CA ASP A 64 1.00 2.21 23.44
C ASP A 64 1.41 1.54 24.76
N PHE A 65 0.45 1.34 25.67
CA PHE A 65 0.68 0.74 26.98
C PHE A 65 0.43 -0.77 27.01
N LEU A 66 -0.23 -1.31 25.99
CA LEU A 66 -0.56 -2.73 25.92
C LEU A 66 0.71 -3.57 25.66
N SER A 67 0.81 -4.70 26.37
CA SER A 67 1.82 -5.73 26.07
C SER A 67 1.62 -6.27 24.64
N PRO A 68 2.70 -6.65 23.91
CA PRO A 68 2.60 -7.29 22.59
C PRO A 68 1.76 -8.58 22.54
N GLU A 69 1.59 -9.23 23.69
CA GLU A 69 0.82 -10.47 23.89
C GLU A 69 -0.70 -10.24 24.00
N VAL A 70 -1.14 -9.00 24.28
CA VAL A 70 -2.57 -8.67 24.32
C VAL A 70 -3.19 -8.88 22.95
N THR A 71 -4.25 -9.69 22.91
CA THR A 71 -5.07 -10.01 21.73
C THR A 71 -6.41 -9.28 21.77
N ALA A 72 -6.97 -9.07 22.97
CA ALA A 72 -8.21 -8.31 23.13
C ALA A 72 -8.20 -7.39 24.36
N VAL A 73 -9.06 -6.38 24.30
CA VAL A 73 -9.34 -5.43 25.38
C VAL A 73 -10.85 -5.31 25.57
N THR A 74 -11.28 -5.06 26.80
CA THR A 74 -12.67 -4.75 27.15
C THR A 74 -12.73 -3.34 27.71
N VAL A 75 -13.70 -2.56 27.23
CA VAL A 75 -13.97 -1.20 27.68
C VAL A 75 -15.39 -1.04 28.20
N ASP A 76 -15.60 -0.12 29.13
CA ASP A 76 -16.94 0.28 29.59
C ASP A 76 -17.59 1.32 28.67
N ASP A 77 -18.81 1.75 29.01
CA ASP A 77 -19.56 2.74 28.23
C ASP A 77 -18.90 4.14 28.19
N ASP A 78 -17.92 4.41 29.04
CA ASP A 78 -17.14 5.65 29.06
C ASP A 78 -15.83 5.52 28.26
N GLY A 79 -15.60 4.37 27.63
CA GLY A 79 -14.40 4.06 26.84
C GLY A 79 -13.17 3.75 27.70
N LEU A 80 -13.34 3.50 28.99
CA LEU A 80 -12.25 3.17 29.89
C LEU A 80 -11.94 1.67 29.86
N LEU A 81 -10.64 1.35 29.89
CA LEU A 81 -10.15 -0.03 29.88
C LEU A 81 -10.55 -0.75 31.18
N THR A 82 -11.39 -1.79 31.08
CA THR A 82 -11.85 -2.61 32.20
C THR A 82 -11.26 -4.02 32.20
N GLY A 83 -10.74 -4.49 31.06
CA GLY A 83 -10.15 -5.81 30.94
C GLY A 83 -9.14 -5.94 29.79
N ILE A 84 -8.22 -6.89 29.93
CA ILE A 84 -7.29 -7.31 28.88
C ILE A 84 -7.32 -8.83 28.74
N SER A 85 -7.06 -9.32 27.54
CA SER A 85 -6.94 -10.74 27.25
C SER A 85 -5.69 -11.02 26.45
N THR A 86 -5.04 -12.14 26.79
CA THR A 86 -3.93 -12.73 26.05
C THR A 86 -4.33 -14.08 25.45
N ASP A 87 -5.63 -14.38 25.42
CA ASP A 87 -6.14 -15.64 24.90
C ASP A 87 -5.91 -15.69 23.37
N PRO A 88 -5.16 -16.69 22.87
CA PRO A 88 -5.00 -16.90 21.43
C PRO A 88 -6.31 -17.15 20.68
N GLU A 89 -7.37 -17.61 21.35
CA GLU A 89 -8.68 -17.81 20.71
C GLU A 89 -9.35 -16.49 20.32
N GLU A 90 -8.90 -15.38 20.90
CA GLU A 90 -9.41 -14.04 20.60
C GLU A 90 -8.58 -13.32 19.53
N ASP A 91 -7.60 -14.02 18.97
CA ASP A 91 -6.75 -13.55 17.89
C ASP A 91 -7.37 -13.81 16.52
N ASP A 92 -8.11 -12.82 16.04
CA ASP A 92 -8.79 -12.89 14.73
C ASP A 92 -7.87 -12.53 13.54
N THR A 93 -6.59 -12.25 13.79
CA THR A 93 -5.60 -12.00 12.73
C THR A 93 -5.63 -13.15 11.71
N MET A 94 -5.73 -12.87 10.41
CA MET A 94 -5.60 -13.89 9.38
C MET A 94 -4.17 -14.40 9.25
N PHE A 95 -4.06 -15.67 8.89
CA PHE A 95 -2.79 -16.28 8.53
C PHE A 95 -2.40 -15.88 7.10
N ILE A 96 -1.31 -15.12 6.97
CA ILE A 96 -0.72 -14.76 5.68
C ILE A 96 0.37 -15.78 5.33
N ALA A 97 0.10 -16.62 4.33
CA ALA A 97 1.09 -17.53 3.81
C ALA A 97 2.07 -16.80 2.87
N ILE A 98 3.10 -16.19 3.45
CA ILE A 98 4.15 -15.48 2.71
C ILE A 98 5.02 -16.50 1.93
N PRO A 99 5.31 -16.27 0.63
CA PRO A 99 6.17 -17.14 -0.15
C PRO A 99 7.57 -17.30 0.45
N SER A 100 8.12 -18.50 0.32
CA SER A 100 9.52 -18.77 0.64
C SER A 100 10.45 -18.08 -0.37
N SER A 101 11.64 -17.67 0.06
CA SER A 101 12.70 -17.21 -0.86
C SER A 101 13.03 -18.24 -1.95
N LYS A 102 12.79 -19.54 -1.71
CA LYS A 102 12.96 -20.61 -2.71
C LYS A 102 12.02 -20.47 -3.91
N SER A 103 10.90 -19.79 -3.75
CA SER A 103 9.96 -19.52 -4.83
C SER A 103 10.44 -18.40 -5.76
N TRP A 104 11.48 -17.65 -5.37
CA TRP A 104 12.09 -16.62 -6.19
C TRP A 104 13.24 -17.21 -7.02
N THR A 105 13.00 -17.39 -8.32
CA THR A 105 14.06 -17.80 -9.24
C THR A 105 15.08 -16.67 -9.44
N GLY A 106 16.36 -17.02 -9.43
CA GLY A 106 17.46 -16.04 -9.64
C GLY A 106 17.56 -14.98 -8.55
N LEU A 107 17.14 -15.27 -7.31
CA LEU A 107 17.42 -14.42 -6.17
C LEU A 107 18.89 -14.62 -5.76
N ASP A 108 19.77 -13.73 -6.19
CA ASP A 108 21.17 -13.74 -5.78
C ASP A 108 21.25 -13.39 -4.27
N PRO A 109 22.00 -14.15 -3.45
CA PRO A 109 22.21 -13.84 -2.04
C PRO A 109 22.60 -12.39 -1.75
N ALA A 110 23.31 -11.73 -2.68
CA ALA A 110 23.69 -10.32 -2.59
C ALA A 110 22.50 -9.35 -2.50
N TRP A 111 21.34 -9.75 -3.04
CA TRP A 111 20.07 -9.02 -3.00
C TRP A 111 19.24 -9.33 -1.77
N THR A 112 19.68 -10.26 -0.92
CA THR A 112 18.95 -10.65 0.27
C THR A 112 19.57 -10.05 1.51
N SER A 113 18.73 -9.71 2.48
CA SER A 113 19.20 -9.41 3.82
C SER A 113 18.31 -10.08 4.86
N ARG A 114 18.97 -10.68 5.85
CA ARG A 114 18.34 -11.16 7.07
C ARG A 114 18.40 -10.01 8.06
N HIS A 115 17.26 -9.37 8.29
CA HIS A 115 17.18 -8.28 9.23
C HIS A 115 16.14 -8.58 10.29
N THR A 116 16.59 -8.56 11.55
CA THR A 116 15.71 -8.22 12.66
C THR A 116 15.41 -6.72 12.58
N MET A 117 14.22 -6.33 13.02
CA MET A 117 13.74 -4.94 12.92
C MET A 117 14.75 -3.91 13.47
N THR A 118 15.53 -4.28 14.49
CA THR A 118 16.58 -3.47 15.13
C THR A 118 17.76 -3.08 14.23
N ASN A 119 18.04 -3.82 13.15
CA ASN A 119 19.22 -3.58 12.30
C ASN A 119 18.96 -2.67 11.09
N LEU A 120 17.70 -2.42 10.73
CA LEU A 120 17.35 -1.58 9.56
C LEU A 120 17.55 -0.08 9.82
N GLY A 121 17.34 0.40 11.05
CA GLY A 121 17.40 1.83 11.39
C GLY A 121 18.81 2.43 11.40
N ALA A 122 19.86 1.62 11.28
CA ALA A 122 21.24 2.09 11.12
C ALA A 122 21.58 2.44 9.66
N LEU A 123 20.79 1.94 8.70
CA LEU A 123 20.94 2.20 7.28
C LEU A 123 20.00 3.35 6.89
N LYS A 124 20.43 4.25 5.98
CA LYS A 124 19.55 5.26 5.36
C LYS A 124 18.63 4.59 4.32
N THR A 125 17.91 3.56 4.74
CA THR A 125 17.00 2.77 3.90
C THR A 125 15.59 2.86 4.43
N LEU A 126 14.63 2.80 3.51
CA LEU A 126 13.22 2.60 3.84
C LEU A 126 12.90 1.14 3.65
N PHE A 127 12.12 0.57 4.56
CA PHE A 127 11.60 -0.79 4.45
C PHE A 127 10.13 -0.71 4.07
N LYS A 128 9.77 -1.29 2.92
CA LYS A 128 8.39 -1.43 2.47
C LYS A 128 7.91 -2.85 2.78
N PHE A 129 6.78 -2.92 3.46
CA PHE A 129 6.11 -4.15 3.83
C PHE A 129 4.61 -4.00 3.70
N ASN A 130 3.98 -4.91 2.96
CA ASN A 130 2.54 -4.90 2.79
C ASN A 130 1.90 -5.94 3.74
N VAL A 131 1.51 -5.48 4.93
CA VAL A 131 0.99 -6.28 6.06
C VAL A 131 -0.47 -6.69 5.92
N ILE A 132 -1.25 -6.06 5.05
CA ILE A 132 -2.70 -6.29 5.09
C ILE A 132 -2.98 -7.71 4.61
N GLU A 133 -3.75 -8.42 5.42
CA GLU A 133 -4.33 -9.76 5.28
C GLU A 133 -5.23 -9.97 4.05
N LYS A 134 -5.06 -9.16 3.02
CA LYS A 134 -5.79 -9.23 1.76
C LYS A 134 -4.89 -9.89 0.71
N PRO A 135 -5.30 -11.02 0.10
CA PRO A 135 -4.56 -11.68 -0.99
C PRO A 135 -4.10 -10.71 -2.10
N ARG A 136 -4.88 -9.66 -2.35
CA ARG A 136 -4.53 -8.57 -3.27
C ARG A 136 -3.23 -7.85 -2.88
N ARG A 137 -3.03 -7.52 -1.60
CA ARG A 137 -1.85 -6.76 -1.13
C ARG A 137 -0.57 -7.58 -1.19
N LEU A 138 -0.68 -8.89 -0.93
CA LEU A 138 0.43 -9.82 -1.16
C LEU A 138 0.80 -9.90 -2.64
N ARG A 139 -0.19 -9.92 -3.54
CA ARG A 139 0.04 -9.89 -4.99
C ARG A 139 0.68 -8.57 -5.44
N MET A 140 0.17 -7.43 -4.97
CA MET A 140 0.75 -6.11 -5.26
C MET A 140 2.23 -6.03 -4.85
N ALA A 141 2.56 -6.46 -3.63
CA ALA A 141 3.95 -6.49 -3.18
C ALA A 141 4.83 -7.44 -4.01
N TRP A 142 4.28 -8.60 -4.41
CA TRP A 142 4.97 -9.55 -5.27
C TRP A 142 5.26 -8.97 -6.66
N ASP A 143 4.26 -8.36 -7.28
CA ASP A 143 4.37 -7.75 -8.61
C ASP A 143 5.34 -6.56 -8.59
N GLU A 144 5.25 -5.68 -7.59
CA GLU A 144 6.17 -4.56 -7.40
C GLU A 144 7.63 -5.03 -7.27
N MET A 145 7.91 -5.97 -6.37
CA MET A 145 9.28 -6.45 -6.15
C MET A 145 9.86 -7.09 -7.42
N ASN A 146 9.06 -7.85 -8.17
CA ASN A 146 9.52 -8.47 -9.40
C ASN A 146 9.65 -7.46 -10.55
N ALA A 147 8.77 -6.47 -10.65
CA ALA A 147 8.88 -5.38 -11.61
C ALA A 147 10.17 -4.59 -11.37
N LEU A 148 10.39 -4.10 -10.14
CA LEU A 148 11.58 -3.32 -9.79
C LEU A 148 12.88 -4.11 -9.99
N LYS A 149 12.88 -5.42 -9.70
CA LYS A 149 14.02 -6.31 -9.98
C LYS A 149 14.31 -6.46 -11.47
N SER A 150 13.27 -6.46 -12.30
CA SER A 150 13.37 -6.72 -13.74
C SER A 150 13.65 -5.46 -14.56
N LEU A 151 13.33 -4.28 -14.02
CA LEU A 151 13.57 -2.99 -14.67
C LEU A 151 15.08 -2.75 -14.86
N PRO A 152 15.52 -2.25 -16.03
CA PRO A 152 16.88 -1.78 -16.19
C PRO A 152 17.11 -0.54 -15.30
N PRO A 153 18.35 -0.29 -14.83
CA PRO A 153 18.65 0.89 -14.04
C PRO A 153 18.24 2.18 -14.76
N HIS A 154 17.43 3.00 -14.10
CA HIS A 154 16.91 4.24 -14.67
C HIS A 154 17.03 5.39 -13.65
N PRO A 155 17.54 6.58 -14.02
CA PRO A 155 17.78 7.67 -13.07
C PRO A 155 16.50 8.26 -12.45
N ASN A 156 15.35 8.01 -13.06
CA ASN A 156 14.05 8.51 -12.59
C ASN A 156 13.17 7.44 -11.94
N ILE A 157 13.71 6.26 -11.60
CA ILE A 157 13.00 5.20 -10.87
C ILE A 157 13.75 4.95 -9.56
N LEU A 158 13.03 4.85 -8.43
CA LEU A 158 13.64 4.46 -7.16
C LEU A 158 13.95 2.96 -7.19
N PRO A 159 15.22 2.54 -7.20
CA PRO A 159 15.55 1.12 -7.31
C PRO A 159 15.23 0.37 -6.03
N LEU A 160 14.86 -0.89 -6.19
CA LEU A 160 14.88 -1.88 -5.12
C LEU A 160 16.33 -2.08 -4.66
N ASP A 161 16.57 -2.00 -3.35
CA ASP A 161 17.88 -2.21 -2.74
C ASP A 161 18.06 -3.66 -2.32
N ARG A 162 17.20 -4.17 -1.41
CA ARG A 162 17.29 -5.55 -0.91
C ARG A 162 15.93 -6.17 -0.66
N ILE A 163 15.83 -7.48 -0.85
CA ILE A 163 14.74 -8.30 -0.35
C ILE A 163 15.01 -8.67 1.12
N VAL A 164 14.03 -8.46 1.98
CA VAL A 164 14.10 -8.77 3.40
C VAL A 164 13.48 -10.13 3.65
N LEU A 165 14.27 -11.02 4.24
CA LEU A 165 13.85 -12.36 4.63
C LEU A 165 13.67 -12.43 6.15
N GLU A 166 12.67 -13.18 6.59
CA GLU A 166 12.58 -13.55 8.00
C GLU A 166 13.52 -14.71 8.35
N ASP A 167 13.84 -14.82 9.63
CA ASP A 167 14.98 -15.62 10.08
C ASP A 167 14.70 -17.12 10.19
N VAL A 168 13.44 -17.56 10.30
CA VAL A 168 13.10 -18.95 10.63
C VAL A 168 12.94 -19.80 9.37
N GLU A 169 12.06 -19.43 8.46
CA GLU A 169 11.75 -20.18 7.23
C GLU A 169 12.22 -19.48 5.96
N SER A 170 12.90 -18.33 6.09
CA SER A 170 13.34 -17.48 4.98
C SER A 170 12.19 -17.06 4.06
N ARG A 171 11.04 -16.71 4.64
CA ARG A 171 9.91 -16.11 3.91
C ARG A 171 10.21 -14.67 3.51
N VAL A 172 9.75 -14.25 2.33
CA VAL A 172 9.97 -12.90 1.78
C VAL A 172 9.02 -11.90 2.44
N VAL A 173 9.50 -11.16 3.43
CA VAL A 173 8.66 -10.24 4.19
C VAL A 173 8.41 -8.97 3.39
N GLY A 174 9.43 -8.42 2.74
CA GLY A 174 9.29 -7.20 1.96
C GLY A 174 10.62 -6.81 1.33
N PHE A 175 10.82 -5.53 1.09
CA PHE A 175 12.05 -5.03 0.48
C PHE A 175 12.46 -3.66 1.01
N THR A 176 13.71 -3.29 0.78
CA THR A 176 14.26 -1.97 1.11
C THR A 176 14.50 -1.14 -0.14
N THR A 177 14.47 0.18 0.04
CA THR A 177 14.90 1.19 -0.94
C THR A 177 15.79 2.25 -0.28
N LYS A 178 16.50 3.06 -1.07
CA LYS A 178 17.23 4.24 -0.57
C LYS A 178 16.22 5.24 0.02
N PHE A 179 16.49 5.77 1.22
CA PHE A 179 15.75 6.92 1.72
C PHE A 179 16.17 8.19 0.97
N ILE A 180 15.21 8.84 0.30
CA ILE A 180 15.39 10.16 -0.31
C ILE A 180 14.79 11.22 0.64
N PRO A 181 15.59 12.14 1.18
CA PRO A 181 15.08 13.19 2.05
C PRO A 181 14.39 14.29 1.23
N GLY A 182 13.53 15.08 1.89
CA GLY A 182 12.81 16.20 1.26
C GLY A 182 11.31 15.99 1.12
N GLY A 183 10.83 14.75 1.32
CA GLY A 183 9.43 14.40 1.16
C GLY A 183 9.00 14.30 -0.30
N THR A 184 7.73 13.98 -0.50
CA THR A 184 7.12 13.86 -1.83
C THR A 184 6.80 15.24 -2.41
N LEU A 185 6.62 15.33 -3.72
CA LEU A 185 6.16 16.58 -4.34
C LEU A 185 4.72 16.95 -3.95
N GLY A 186 3.92 15.97 -3.50
CA GLY A 186 2.59 16.19 -2.93
C GLY A 186 2.63 16.80 -1.53
N ASP A 187 3.60 16.42 -0.69
CA ASP A 187 3.74 16.95 0.67
C ASP A 187 4.52 18.27 0.73
N ASN A 188 5.52 18.43 -0.14
CA ASN A 188 6.45 19.55 -0.10
C ASN A 188 6.16 20.56 -1.21
N LEU A 189 5.19 21.44 -0.94
CA LEU A 189 4.79 22.52 -1.84
C LEU A 189 5.82 23.66 -1.93
N ALA A 190 6.77 23.73 -1.00
CA ALA A 190 7.79 24.79 -0.96
C ALA A 190 8.88 24.61 -2.03
N VAL A 191 8.98 23.43 -2.64
CA VAL A 191 9.93 23.17 -3.72
C VAL A 191 9.37 23.72 -5.04
N PRO A 192 10.05 24.69 -5.68
CA PRO A 192 9.59 25.22 -6.97
C PRO A 192 9.54 24.13 -8.04
N LEU A 193 8.44 24.05 -8.78
CA LEU A 193 8.26 23.07 -9.85
C LEU A 193 9.14 23.45 -11.04
N ARG A 194 9.94 22.49 -11.53
CA ARG A 194 10.81 22.68 -12.71
C ARG A 194 10.21 22.04 -13.95
N PHE A 195 10.38 22.69 -15.10
CA PHE A 195 9.92 22.13 -16.36
C PHE A 195 10.62 20.80 -16.69
N GLU A 196 11.91 20.69 -16.39
CA GLU A 196 12.70 19.48 -16.60
C GLU A 196 12.07 18.25 -15.93
N TRP A 197 11.46 18.39 -14.74
CA TRP A 197 10.85 17.26 -14.05
C TRP A 197 9.63 16.72 -14.80
N ILE A 198 8.86 17.58 -15.48
CA ILE A 198 7.72 17.15 -16.29
C ILE A 198 8.20 16.45 -17.56
N GLN A 199 9.32 16.90 -18.14
CA GLN A 199 9.97 16.21 -19.24
C GLN A 199 10.50 14.84 -18.81
N GLN A 200 11.13 14.74 -17.63
CA GLN A 200 11.61 13.47 -17.07
C GLN A 200 10.45 12.50 -16.81
N LEU A 201 9.33 12.98 -16.25
CA LEU A 201 8.15 12.14 -15.99
C LEU A 201 7.56 11.58 -17.29
N THR A 202 7.34 12.45 -18.28
CA THR A 202 6.75 12.04 -19.57
C THR A 202 7.66 11.07 -20.34
N GLN A 203 8.98 11.31 -20.34
CA GLN A 203 9.97 10.38 -20.90
C GLN A 203 9.98 9.03 -20.18
N LEU A 204 9.91 9.03 -18.85
CA LEU A 204 9.84 7.81 -18.06
C LEU A 204 8.56 7.02 -18.36
N VAL A 205 7.41 7.71 -18.47
CA VAL A 205 6.13 7.08 -18.81
C VAL A 205 6.16 6.46 -20.21
N ASP A 206 6.78 7.12 -21.18
CA ASP A 206 6.99 6.56 -22.51
C ASP A 206 7.89 5.33 -22.48
N PHE A 207 9.00 5.41 -21.73
CA PHE A 207 9.91 4.28 -21.55
C PHE A 207 9.19 3.06 -20.96
N LEU A 208 8.45 3.25 -19.87
CA LEU A 208 7.68 2.17 -19.23
C LEU A 208 6.60 1.62 -20.17
N ASN A 209 5.72 2.48 -20.68
CA ASN A 209 4.53 2.03 -21.41
C ASN A 209 4.84 1.57 -22.84
N LEU A 210 5.66 2.32 -23.57
CA LEU A 210 5.86 2.13 -25.01
C LEU A 210 7.04 1.22 -25.32
N GLU A 211 8.05 1.14 -24.46
CA GLU A 211 9.20 0.25 -24.67
C GLU A 211 9.07 -1.05 -23.88
N LEU A 212 8.75 -0.96 -22.58
CA LEU A 212 8.75 -2.11 -21.68
C LEU A 212 7.37 -2.75 -21.47
N GLY A 213 6.30 -2.13 -21.95
CA GLY A 213 4.93 -2.63 -21.75
C GLY A 213 4.54 -2.71 -20.27
N ILE A 214 5.08 -1.81 -19.45
CA ILE A 214 4.80 -1.66 -18.02
C ILE A 214 3.98 -0.39 -17.80
N MET A 215 2.94 -0.48 -16.98
CA MET A 215 2.12 0.66 -16.58
C MET A 215 2.19 0.82 -15.06
N HIS A 216 2.42 2.04 -14.58
CA HIS A 216 2.53 2.33 -13.15
C HIS A 216 1.15 2.35 -12.45
N GLN A 217 0.14 2.90 -13.11
CA GLN A 217 -1.28 2.99 -12.69
C GLN A 217 -1.58 3.87 -11.46
N ASP A 218 -0.55 4.43 -10.83
CA ASP A 218 -0.70 5.39 -9.73
C ASP A 218 0.32 6.54 -9.82
N ILE A 219 0.37 7.21 -10.97
CA ILE A 219 1.19 8.42 -11.14
C ILE A 219 0.44 9.60 -10.52
N VAL A 220 0.99 10.11 -9.42
CA VAL A 220 0.43 11.17 -8.57
C VAL A 220 1.55 11.92 -7.83
N PRO A 221 1.34 13.16 -7.35
CA PRO A 221 2.39 13.92 -6.67
C PRO A 221 2.97 13.24 -5.42
N ARG A 222 2.17 12.46 -4.69
CA ARG A 222 2.62 11.67 -3.54
C ARG A 222 3.63 10.56 -3.89
N ASN A 223 3.66 10.13 -5.16
CA ASN A 223 4.56 9.07 -5.64
C ASN A 223 5.79 9.64 -6.38
N LEU A 224 6.01 10.96 -6.28
CA LEU A 224 7.13 11.66 -6.90
C LEU A 224 8.06 12.26 -5.84
N LEU A 225 9.35 12.00 -6.00
CA LEU A 225 10.43 12.52 -5.16
C LEU A 225 11.39 13.36 -6.01
N VAL A 226 12.17 14.21 -5.35
CA VAL A 226 13.33 14.87 -5.96
C VAL A 226 14.58 14.39 -5.23
N ASP A 227 15.47 13.69 -5.91
CA ASP A 227 16.74 13.29 -5.29
C ASP A 227 17.60 14.55 -5.09
N PRO A 228 17.97 14.91 -3.85
CA PRO A 228 18.70 16.15 -3.57
C PRO A 228 20.11 16.14 -4.16
N ASP A 229 20.73 14.97 -4.35
CA ASP A 229 22.09 14.83 -4.85
C ASP A 229 22.14 15.08 -6.36
N THR A 230 21.10 14.63 -7.09
CA THR A 230 21.05 14.72 -8.56
C THR A 230 20.11 15.79 -9.09
N GLN A 231 19.22 16.32 -8.24
CA GLN A 231 18.12 17.23 -8.59
C GLN A 231 17.15 16.66 -9.65
N LYS A 232 17.09 15.34 -9.77
CA LYS A 232 16.21 14.63 -10.70
C LYS A 232 14.92 14.18 -10.03
N LEU A 233 13.85 14.16 -10.81
CA LEU A 233 12.59 13.54 -10.44
C LEU A 233 12.79 12.02 -10.30
N VAL A 234 12.21 11.42 -9.28
CA VAL A 234 12.22 9.97 -9.06
C VAL A 234 10.79 9.50 -8.81
N LEU A 235 10.32 8.55 -9.61
CA LEU A 235 9.07 7.83 -9.42
C LEU A 235 9.30 6.62 -8.51
N PHE A 236 8.40 6.40 -7.56
CA PHE A 236 8.38 5.24 -6.70
C PHE A 236 6.94 4.75 -6.50
N ASP A 237 6.80 3.65 -5.76
CA ASP A 237 5.50 3.05 -5.40
C ASP A 237 4.77 2.32 -6.55
N PHE A 238 5.39 1.23 -7.00
CA PHE A 238 4.87 0.41 -8.10
C PHE A 238 3.83 -0.62 -7.59
N ASP A 239 3.10 -0.34 -6.52
CA ASP A 239 2.11 -1.23 -5.89
C ASP A 239 1.00 -1.64 -6.86
N TRP A 240 0.69 -0.76 -7.81
CA TRP A 240 -0.34 -0.96 -8.84
C TRP A 240 0.22 -1.35 -10.20
N VAL A 241 1.49 -1.77 -10.28
CA VAL A 241 2.14 -2.05 -11.56
C VAL A 241 1.41 -3.11 -12.39
N ALA A 242 1.29 -2.86 -13.69
CA ALA A 242 0.82 -3.83 -14.68
C ALA A 242 1.90 -4.13 -15.72
N SER A 243 1.80 -5.32 -16.32
CA SER A 243 2.61 -5.76 -17.45
C SER A 243 1.71 -6.36 -18.52
N GLY A 244 1.59 -5.69 -19.66
CA GLY A 244 0.59 -6.03 -20.67
C GLY A 244 -0.83 -6.04 -20.07
N GLU A 245 -1.58 -7.12 -20.24
CA GLU A 245 -2.93 -7.26 -19.67
C GLU A 245 -2.91 -7.65 -18.18
N ASN A 246 -1.79 -8.18 -17.67
CA ASN A 246 -1.71 -8.63 -16.28
C ASN A 246 -1.66 -7.43 -15.34
N GLY A 247 -2.59 -7.38 -14.39
CA GLY A 247 -2.71 -6.30 -13.41
C GLY A 247 -3.32 -5.01 -13.95
N LEU A 248 -3.62 -4.93 -15.25
CA LEU A 248 -4.15 -3.73 -15.89
C LEU A 248 -5.58 -3.46 -15.40
N LEU A 249 -5.82 -2.24 -14.89
CA LEU A 249 -7.09 -1.78 -14.39
C LEU A 249 -7.71 -0.77 -15.37
N GLU A 250 -9.02 -0.91 -15.60
CA GLU A 250 -9.77 0.00 -16.45
C GLU A 250 -9.72 1.43 -15.89
N GLY A 251 -9.28 2.41 -16.69
CA GLY A 251 -9.23 3.82 -16.29
C GLY A 251 -8.00 4.22 -15.45
N ARG A 252 -6.98 3.36 -15.29
CA ARG A 252 -5.72 3.71 -14.61
C ARG A 252 -4.54 3.81 -15.57
N ASP A 253 -4.72 4.45 -16.72
CA ASP A 253 -3.60 4.67 -17.63
C ASP A 253 -2.67 5.79 -17.13
N ASP A 254 -1.37 5.62 -17.39
CA ASP A 254 -0.34 6.56 -16.93
C ASP A 254 -0.43 7.93 -17.64
N VAL A 255 -1.02 8.01 -18.83
CA VAL A 255 -1.17 9.28 -19.56
C VAL A 255 -2.14 10.19 -18.81
N ALA A 256 -3.30 9.66 -18.44
CA ALA A 256 -4.24 10.35 -17.56
C ALA A 256 -3.61 10.67 -16.20
N GLY A 257 -2.84 9.73 -15.63
CA GLY A 257 -2.08 9.95 -14.40
C GLY A 257 -1.17 11.18 -14.46
N VAL A 258 -0.41 11.35 -15.53
CA VAL A 258 0.44 12.54 -15.76
C VAL A 258 -0.39 13.82 -15.88
N VAL A 259 -1.52 13.79 -16.60
CA VAL A 259 -2.40 14.95 -16.75
C VAL A 259 -2.90 15.45 -15.40
N PHE A 260 -3.45 14.56 -14.57
CA PHE A 260 -3.94 14.92 -13.23
C PHE A 260 -2.80 15.32 -12.29
N THR A 261 -1.65 14.64 -12.38
CA THR A 261 -0.46 14.98 -11.58
C THR A 261 0.02 16.39 -11.87
N LEU A 262 0.15 16.78 -13.14
CA LEU A 262 0.60 18.12 -13.49
C LEU A 262 -0.39 19.20 -13.02
N TYR A 263 -1.69 18.93 -13.16
CA TYR A 263 -2.72 19.82 -12.63
C TYR A 263 -2.56 20.03 -11.13
N GLU A 264 -2.51 18.94 -10.35
CA GLU A 264 -2.38 18.99 -8.89
C GLU A 264 -1.09 19.69 -8.45
N LEU A 265 0.03 19.46 -9.15
CA LEU A 265 1.30 20.15 -8.85
C LEU A 265 1.21 21.67 -9.07
N ILE A 266 0.42 22.14 -10.03
CA ILE A 266 0.30 23.57 -10.35
C ILE A 266 -0.74 24.25 -9.47
N THR A 267 -1.89 23.62 -9.26
CA THR A 267 -3.07 24.22 -8.62
C THR A 267 -3.19 23.87 -7.14
N ASN A 268 -2.52 22.80 -6.69
CA ASN A 268 -2.71 22.19 -5.37
C ASN A 268 -4.17 21.77 -5.11
N GLU A 269 -4.94 21.55 -6.17
CA GLU A 269 -6.35 21.18 -6.08
C GLU A 269 -6.54 19.68 -6.28
N THR A 270 -7.06 19.02 -5.24
CA THR A 270 -7.19 17.56 -5.19
C THR A 270 -8.61 17.07 -5.45
N HIS A 271 -9.57 17.92 -5.84
CA HIS A 271 -10.96 17.47 -5.96
C HIS A 271 -11.13 16.34 -6.99
N PHE A 272 -10.35 16.38 -8.08
CA PHE A 272 -10.35 15.32 -9.09
C PHE A 272 -9.79 14.00 -8.58
N THR A 273 -8.95 14.01 -7.53
CA THR A 273 -8.40 12.79 -6.94
C THR A 273 -9.41 12.02 -6.09
N SER A 274 -10.52 12.65 -5.69
CA SER A 274 -11.66 11.94 -5.07
C SER A 274 -12.58 11.26 -6.09
N ILE A 275 -12.47 11.59 -7.38
CA ILE A 275 -13.24 10.92 -8.43
C ILE A 275 -12.65 9.52 -8.63
N THR A 276 -13.50 8.52 -8.80
CA THR A 276 -13.10 7.16 -9.12
C THR A 276 -12.39 7.08 -10.47
N HIS A 277 -11.34 6.26 -10.58
CA HIS A 277 -10.46 6.26 -11.76
C HIS A 277 -11.18 5.89 -13.07
N TRP A 278 -12.21 5.03 -13.04
CA TRP A 278 -13.05 4.72 -14.19
C TRP A 278 -13.95 5.88 -14.66
N ASP A 279 -14.20 6.88 -13.81
CA ASP A 279 -14.98 8.08 -14.14
C ASP A 279 -14.11 9.29 -14.50
N ARG A 280 -12.79 9.22 -14.23
CA ARG A 280 -11.85 10.31 -14.54
C ARG A 280 -11.62 10.40 -16.04
N LYS A 281 -11.79 11.61 -16.58
CA LYS A 281 -11.52 11.91 -18.00
C LYS A 281 -10.54 13.07 -18.07
N MET A 282 -9.51 12.96 -18.92
CA MET A 282 -8.49 14.00 -19.09
C MET A 282 -9.10 15.36 -19.44
N ASP A 283 -10.20 15.38 -20.20
CA ASP A 283 -10.96 16.58 -20.55
C ASP A 283 -11.44 17.39 -19.35
N MET A 284 -11.68 16.76 -18.19
CA MET A 284 -12.08 17.46 -16.96
C MET A 284 -11.05 18.51 -16.53
N VAL A 285 -9.78 18.28 -16.87
CA VAL A 285 -8.64 19.13 -16.53
C VAL A 285 -8.15 19.91 -17.75
N GLN A 286 -8.03 19.25 -18.91
CA GLN A 286 -7.47 19.87 -20.12
C GLN A 286 -8.41 20.94 -20.72
N SER A 287 -9.73 20.77 -20.59
CA SER A 287 -10.71 21.74 -21.13
C SER A 287 -10.91 22.99 -20.27
N LEU A 288 -10.34 23.03 -19.06
CA LEU A 288 -10.42 24.20 -18.19
C LEU A 288 -9.75 25.39 -18.88
N PRO A 289 -10.38 26.57 -18.92
CA PRO A 289 -9.82 27.74 -19.61
C PRO A 289 -8.49 28.16 -18.98
N GLU A 290 -8.38 28.09 -17.66
CA GLU A 290 -7.22 28.52 -16.89
C GLU A 290 -6.91 27.53 -15.76
N TRP A 291 -5.63 27.36 -15.44
CA TRP A 291 -5.19 26.66 -14.23
C TRP A 291 -4.62 27.69 -13.27
N THR A 292 -5.28 27.88 -12.12
CA THR A 292 -4.84 28.86 -11.12
C THR A 292 -3.54 28.35 -10.49
N CYS A 293 -2.44 29.04 -10.75
CA CYS A 293 -1.13 28.66 -10.23
C CYS A 293 -1.01 29.02 -8.74
N THR A 294 -0.84 28.01 -7.87
CA THR A 294 -0.67 28.19 -6.43
C THR A 294 0.74 27.79 -5.95
N ARG A 295 1.57 27.24 -6.84
CA ARG A 295 2.94 26.80 -6.58
C ARG A 295 3.94 27.66 -7.34
N GLU A 296 5.11 27.89 -6.75
CA GLU A 296 6.22 28.55 -7.44
C GLU A 296 6.71 27.69 -8.61
N LEU A 297 6.85 28.31 -9.79
CA LEU A 297 7.45 27.70 -10.98
C LEU A 297 8.85 28.26 -11.17
N ALA A 298 9.86 27.39 -11.23
CA ALA A 298 11.26 27.80 -11.17
C ALA A 298 11.75 28.47 -12.46
N ASP A 299 11.40 27.88 -13.60
CA ASP A 299 12.01 28.14 -14.91
C ASP A 299 10.99 28.09 -16.06
N THR A 300 9.70 28.20 -15.74
CA THR A 300 8.61 28.03 -16.70
C THR A 300 7.33 28.75 -16.26
N ASP A 301 6.32 28.69 -17.12
CA ASP A 301 4.98 29.20 -16.86
C ASP A 301 3.91 28.13 -17.14
N VAL A 302 2.70 28.35 -16.62
CA VAL A 302 1.57 27.41 -16.77
C VAL A 302 1.25 27.13 -18.23
N SER A 303 1.33 28.13 -19.12
CA SER A 303 1.00 27.94 -20.54
C SER A 303 2.02 27.04 -21.22
N THR A 304 3.31 27.24 -20.94
CA THR A 304 4.39 26.38 -21.44
C THR A 304 4.19 24.93 -20.99
N LEU A 305 3.89 24.71 -19.71
CA LEU A 305 3.61 23.38 -19.16
C LEU A 305 2.39 22.71 -19.80
N ARG A 306 1.29 23.46 -19.94
CA ARG A 306 0.04 22.96 -20.56
C ARG A 306 0.22 22.62 -22.03
N ASN A 307 0.93 23.46 -22.79
CA ASN A 307 1.19 23.22 -24.20
C ASN A 307 2.03 21.96 -24.39
N PHE A 308 3.12 21.81 -23.62
CA PHE A 308 3.95 20.60 -23.64
C PHE A 308 3.14 19.35 -23.31
N LEU A 309 2.30 19.40 -22.26
CA LEU A 309 1.45 18.27 -21.89
C LEU A 309 0.46 17.91 -23.00
N ASN A 310 -0.21 18.90 -23.60
CA ASN A 310 -1.20 18.67 -24.64
C ASN A 310 -0.57 18.03 -25.89
N ASP A 311 0.60 18.51 -26.31
CA ASP A 311 1.36 17.93 -27.44
C ASP A 311 1.79 16.49 -27.14
N TRP A 312 2.23 16.23 -25.90
CA TRP A 312 2.59 14.90 -25.45
C TRP A 312 1.36 13.96 -25.44
N VAL A 313 0.22 14.38 -24.89
CA VAL A 313 -1.02 13.59 -24.87
C VAL A 313 -1.52 13.30 -26.28
N ALA A 314 -1.56 14.31 -27.16
CA ALA A 314 -2.09 14.18 -28.52
C ALA A 314 -1.41 13.06 -29.33
N THR A 315 -0.13 12.81 -29.06
CA THR A 315 0.66 11.75 -29.72
C THR A 315 0.53 10.38 -29.06
N ARG A 316 -0.19 10.25 -27.93
CA ARG A 316 -0.58 8.99 -27.28
C ARG A 316 -2.09 8.71 -27.38
N THR A 317 -2.90 9.63 -27.90
CA THR A 317 -4.34 9.44 -28.05
C THR A 317 -4.76 9.14 -29.50
N LYS A 318 -5.84 8.38 -29.65
CA LYS A 318 -6.54 8.18 -30.92
C LYS A 318 -7.44 9.38 -31.24
N ALA A 319 -8.02 9.38 -32.44
CA ALA A 319 -8.94 10.43 -32.89
C ALA A 319 -10.20 10.60 -32.02
N ASP A 320 -10.57 9.57 -31.24
CA ASP A 320 -11.69 9.61 -30.28
C ASP A 320 -11.29 10.15 -28.90
N GLY A 321 -10.06 10.65 -28.75
CA GLY A 321 -9.51 11.20 -27.50
C GLY A 321 -9.07 10.14 -26.49
N LYS A 322 -9.20 8.85 -26.79
CA LYS A 322 -8.78 7.77 -25.88
C LYS A 322 -7.30 7.44 -26.07
N VAL A 323 -6.65 7.05 -24.99
CA VAL A 323 -5.25 6.58 -25.02
C VAL A 323 -5.14 5.36 -25.92
N ASP A 324 -4.09 5.33 -26.75
CA ASP A 324 -3.82 4.23 -27.67
C ASP A 324 -3.22 3.03 -26.95
N MET A 325 -4.07 2.30 -26.24
CA MET A 325 -3.72 1.10 -25.49
C MET A 325 -3.03 0.02 -26.34
N GLN A 326 -3.23 0.02 -27.67
CA GLN A 326 -2.58 -0.96 -28.53
C GLN A 326 -1.06 -0.81 -28.51
N ARG A 327 -0.54 0.43 -28.43
CA ARG A 327 0.91 0.69 -28.38
C ARG A 327 1.54 0.10 -27.12
N TYR A 328 0.88 0.29 -25.98
CA TYR A 328 1.27 -0.36 -24.72
C TYR A 328 1.21 -1.89 -24.82
N LEU A 329 0.08 -2.43 -25.30
CA LEU A 329 -0.13 -3.88 -25.49
C LEU A 329 0.71 -4.49 -26.62
N THR A 330 1.55 -3.73 -27.30
CA THR A 330 2.48 -4.23 -28.32
C THR A 330 3.91 -3.72 -28.16
N ALA A 331 4.24 -3.22 -26.95
CA ALA A 331 5.59 -2.74 -26.63
C ALA A 331 6.67 -3.78 -26.98
N PRO A 332 7.77 -3.37 -27.66
CA PRO A 332 8.72 -4.28 -28.29
C PRO A 332 9.59 -5.05 -27.29
N ASN A 333 9.88 -4.49 -26.12
CA ASN A 333 10.77 -5.06 -25.12
C ASN A 333 10.00 -5.44 -23.85
N ARG A 334 8.82 -6.05 -24.02
CA ARG A 334 7.93 -6.35 -22.89
C ARG A 334 8.65 -7.14 -21.81
N ILE A 335 8.61 -6.61 -20.59
CA ILE A 335 9.05 -7.32 -19.39
C ILE A 335 7.85 -8.06 -18.81
N THR A 336 8.05 -9.31 -18.42
CA THR A 336 7.08 -10.11 -17.66
C THR A 336 7.75 -10.70 -16.43
N TRP A 337 6.95 -11.04 -15.42
CA TRP A 337 7.41 -11.68 -14.20
C TRP A 337 6.50 -12.84 -13.80
N PRO A 338 6.98 -13.79 -12.97
CA PRO A 338 6.19 -14.92 -12.54
C PRO A 338 4.97 -14.49 -11.70
N GLU A 339 3.88 -15.23 -11.83
CA GLU A 339 2.72 -15.08 -10.94
C GLU A 339 3.08 -15.40 -9.49
N LEU A 340 2.35 -14.78 -8.55
CA LEU A 340 2.44 -15.11 -7.13
C LEU A 340 2.16 -16.61 -6.93
N PRO A 341 3.13 -17.41 -6.45
CA PRO A 341 2.93 -18.83 -6.23
C PRO A 341 1.87 -19.07 -5.15
N THR A 342 1.06 -20.11 -5.32
CA THR A 342 0.18 -20.61 -4.26
C THR A 342 1.05 -21.12 -3.10
N PRO A 343 0.93 -20.53 -1.90
CA PRO A 343 1.73 -20.96 -0.76
C PRO A 343 1.39 -22.40 -0.34
N LEU A 344 2.41 -23.22 -0.12
CA LEU A 344 2.23 -24.61 0.34
C LEU A 344 1.47 -24.68 1.67
N ASP A 345 1.60 -23.67 2.52
CA ASP A 345 0.83 -23.62 3.76
C ASP A 345 -0.67 -23.78 3.48
N TYR A 346 -1.19 -23.13 2.43
CA TYR A 346 -2.62 -23.16 2.10
C TYR A 346 -3.15 -24.53 1.68
N SER A 347 -2.30 -25.52 1.36
CA SER A 347 -2.77 -26.87 1.07
C SER A 347 -3.12 -27.70 2.31
N VAL A 348 -2.81 -27.23 3.52
CA VAL A 348 -3.16 -27.93 4.77
C VAL A 348 -4.67 -27.82 5.02
N PRO A 349 -5.41 -28.95 5.11
CA PRO A 349 -6.84 -28.95 5.39
C PRO A 349 -7.15 -28.54 6.83
N PHE A 350 -8.27 -27.83 7.04
CA PHE A 350 -8.78 -27.46 8.36
C PHE A 350 -10.31 -27.50 8.41
N GLU A 351 -10.88 -27.72 9.59
CA GLU A 351 -12.33 -27.71 9.81
C GLU A 351 -12.81 -26.25 9.87
N MET A 352 -13.71 -25.86 8.96
CA MET A 352 -14.34 -24.53 8.98
C MET A 352 -15.65 -24.51 9.77
N GLY A 353 -16.22 -25.69 10.01
CA GLY A 353 -17.46 -25.88 10.73
C GLY A 353 -17.98 -27.30 10.50
N LYS A 354 -19.28 -27.49 10.73
CA LYS A 354 -19.96 -28.76 10.49
C LYS A 354 -21.06 -28.59 9.44
N THR A 355 -21.30 -29.64 8.66
CA THR A 355 -22.46 -29.70 7.76
C THR A 355 -23.75 -29.79 8.58
N THR A 356 -24.90 -29.68 7.91
CA THR A 356 -26.22 -29.88 8.52
C THR A 356 -26.36 -31.25 9.19
N ASP A 357 -25.61 -32.24 8.71
CA ASP A 357 -25.62 -33.62 9.22
C ASP A 357 -24.62 -33.83 10.37
N GLY A 358 -23.89 -32.78 10.77
CA GLY A 358 -22.93 -32.80 11.88
C GLY A 358 -21.51 -33.24 11.48
N GLU A 359 -21.26 -33.53 10.21
CA GLU A 359 -19.95 -33.95 9.70
C GLU A 359 -18.98 -32.76 9.58
N PRO A 360 -17.68 -32.92 9.88
CA PRO A 360 -16.68 -31.87 9.71
C PRO A 360 -16.61 -31.38 8.27
N TRP A 361 -16.77 -30.07 8.08
CA TRP A 361 -16.55 -29.42 6.78
C TRP A 361 -15.09 -29.00 6.65
N MET A 362 -14.33 -29.83 5.95
CA MET A 362 -12.91 -29.62 5.69
C MET A 362 -12.68 -28.74 4.47
N VAL A 363 -11.83 -27.73 4.61
CA VAL A 363 -11.44 -26.81 3.52
C VAL A 363 -9.93 -26.59 3.52
N THR A 364 -9.40 -26.03 2.43
CA THR A 364 -8.02 -25.55 2.29
C THR A 364 -8.05 -24.05 1.94
N GLY A 365 -6.91 -23.36 2.00
CA GLY A 365 -6.81 -21.93 1.67
C GLY A 365 -6.68 -20.99 2.87
N PRO A 366 -7.05 -19.70 2.72
CA PRO A 366 -6.95 -18.69 3.76
C PRO A 366 -7.72 -19.09 5.03
N ARG A 367 -7.17 -18.74 6.20
CA ARG A 367 -7.73 -19.02 7.53
C ARG A 367 -7.17 -18.08 8.58
N SER A 368 -7.76 -18.09 9.77
CA SER A 368 -7.22 -17.33 10.91
C SER A 368 -5.87 -17.86 11.38
N ARG A 369 -5.07 -16.99 11.99
CA ARG A 369 -3.80 -17.32 12.62
C ARG A 369 -3.97 -18.35 13.72
N ARG A 370 -5.02 -18.24 14.54
CA ARG A 370 -5.31 -19.25 15.57
C ARG A 370 -5.50 -20.65 14.98
N VAL A 371 -6.23 -20.79 13.87
CA VAL A 371 -6.42 -22.07 13.18
C VAL A 371 -5.09 -22.59 12.64
N ALA A 372 -4.32 -21.74 11.94
CA ALA A 372 -3.00 -22.14 11.43
C ALA A 372 -2.04 -22.58 12.54
N MET A 373 -2.01 -21.87 13.67
CA MET A 373 -1.22 -22.25 14.85
C MET A 373 -1.71 -23.57 15.47
N GLY A 374 -3.02 -23.78 15.56
CA GLY A 374 -3.61 -25.04 16.05
C GLY A 374 -3.24 -26.26 15.18
N LEU A 375 -2.99 -26.05 13.89
CA LEU A 375 -2.48 -27.05 12.95
C LEU A 375 -0.95 -27.22 13.01
N GLY A 376 -0.25 -26.46 13.87
CA GLY A 376 1.21 -26.46 13.98
C GLY A 376 1.92 -25.71 12.85
N GLN A 377 1.22 -24.88 12.06
CA GLN A 377 1.86 -24.09 11.01
C GLN A 377 2.65 -22.92 11.61
N TYR A 378 3.82 -22.64 11.04
CA TYR A 378 4.61 -21.47 11.43
C TYR A 378 3.89 -20.18 11.02
N CYS A 379 3.52 -19.39 12.03
CA CYS A 379 2.87 -18.10 11.84
C CYS A 379 3.85 -16.99 12.18
N PHE A 380 4.39 -16.35 11.15
CA PHE A 380 5.29 -15.22 11.31
C PHE A 380 4.57 -14.01 11.94
N ARG A 381 5.13 -13.46 13.02
CA ARG A 381 4.57 -12.31 13.75
C ARG A 381 5.47 -11.10 13.59
N TRP A 382 5.19 -10.27 12.60
CA TRP A 382 5.94 -9.03 12.36
C TRP A 382 5.39 -7.86 13.19
N LYS A 383 5.44 -8.00 14.53
CA LYS A 383 5.00 -6.97 15.49
C LYS A 383 6.16 -6.08 15.94
N ARG A 384 5.85 -4.88 16.43
CA ARG A 384 6.87 -4.00 17.02
C ARG A 384 6.43 -3.17 18.22
N PRO A 385 7.39 -2.63 19.02
CA PRO A 385 7.07 -1.62 20.03
C PRO A 385 6.52 -0.35 19.37
N PRO A 386 5.63 0.38 20.05
CA PRO A 386 5.02 1.59 19.51
C PRO A 386 6.07 2.68 19.25
N GLN A 387 5.81 3.53 18.27
CA GLN A 387 6.69 4.62 17.85
C GLN A 387 7.08 5.53 19.01
N SER A 388 6.15 5.82 19.92
CA SER A 388 6.36 6.63 21.11
C SER A 388 7.46 6.09 22.04
N ARG A 389 7.69 4.77 22.01
CA ARG A 389 8.72 4.08 22.81
C ARG A 389 10.02 3.87 22.05
N THR A 390 10.05 4.20 20.76
CA THR A 390 11.20 3.95 19.91
C THR A 390 11.80 5.24 19.36
N LYS A 391 13.01 5.58 19.82
CA LYS A 391 13.79 6.68 19.27
C LYS A 391 14.34 6.23 17.90
N ARG A 392 13.80 6.73 16.77
CA ARG A 392 14.31 6.60 15.36
C ARG A 392 13.66 5.54 14.43
N TRP A 393 12.34 5.55 14.22
CA TRP A 393 11.76 4.82 13.08
C TRP A 393 10.80 5.69 12.29
N THR A 394 10.94 5.68 10.96
CA THR A 394 9.95 6.19 10.01
C THR A 394 9.62 5.03 9.07
N ILE A 395 8.41 4.48 9.21
CA ILE A 395 7.85 3.54 8.24
C ILE A 395 6.87 4.33 7.37
N PHE A 396 6.95 4.15 6.06
CA PHE A 396 5.91 4.56 5.13
C PHE A 396 5.00 3.35 4.90
N THR A 397 3.74 3.49 5.29
CA THR A 397 2.65 2.58 4.91
C THR A 397 1.74 3.36 3.99
N ASP A 398 1.51 2.85 2.79
CA ASP A 398 0.63 3.50 1.81
C ASP A 398 -0.83 3.32 2.26
N ASN A 399 -1.35 4.31 2.97
CA ASN A 399 -2.67 4.33 3.58
C ASN A 399 -3.64 5.18 2.75
N GLN A 400 -3.83 4.86 1.48
CA GLN A 400 -5.02 5.28 0.74
C GLN A 400 -5.47 4.15 -0.20
N THR A 401 -6.54 3.45 0.18
CA THR A 401 -7.30 2.54 -0.71
C THR A 401 -8.22 3.31 -1.64
#